data_AF-A0A2U1LJV3-F1
#
_entry.id   AF-A0A2U1LJV3-F1
#
_cell.length_a   1.000
_cell.length_b   1.000
_cell.length_c   1.000
_cell.angle_alpha   90.00
_cell.angle_beta   90.00
_cell.angle_gamma   90.00
#
_symmetry.space_group_name_H-M   'P 1'
#
loop_
_entity.id
_entity.type
_entity.pdbx_description
1 polymer ?
#
loop_
_entity_poly.entity_id
_entity_poly.type
_entity_poly.pdbx_seq_one_letter_code
_entity_poly.pdbx_strand_id
1 'polypeptide(L)'
;MTQMAAVKHSIREFTPYVINDRGYGLSFILAFVDMVSTVLRMSGMTGLHLSPQVLIDAHCDDVPSCVALATKKELGIQSIDTYPYIMVERPIEEWSESEYIAGVSKRYRIDDVKGLKTRHAVVIVGVDTTLEDPLMHHCEVKSSYGEQWGIGGFSRVGFEVFEYVLVPVYDLAVDT
;
A
#
# COMPACT_ATOMS: atom_id res chain seq x y z
N MET A 1 31.48 7.60 -16.25
CA MET A 1 30.03 7.31 -16.18
C MET A 1 29.90 5.90 -15.63
N THR A 2 29.37 5.76 -14.42
CA THR A 2 29.13 4.45 -13.82
C THR A 2 27.84 3.92 -14.42
N GLN A 3 27.93 2.92 -15.29
CA GLN A 3 26.76 2.29 -15.90
C GLN A 3 25.94 1.67 -14.75
N MET A 4 24.70 2.13 -14.55
CA MET A 4 23.79 1.49 -13.60
C MET A 4 23.62 0.03 -14.03
N ALA A 5 23.81 -0.89 -13.10
CA ALA A 5 23.60 -2.31 -13.39
C ALA A 5 22.14 -2.52 -13.80
N ALA A 6 21.91 -3.26 -14.89
CA ALA A 6 20.58 -3.67 -15.30
C ALA A 6 19.92 -4.47 -14.17
N VAL A 7 18.72 -4.07 -13.74
CA VAL A 7 17.98 -4.72 -12.66
C VAL A 7 16.68 -5.27 -13.23
N LYS A 8 16.42 -6.55 -12.96
CA LYS A 8 15.11 -7.16 -13.12
C LYS A 8 14.71 -7.81 -11.82
N HIS A 9 13.69 -7.26 -11.18
CA HIS A 9 13.21 -7.75 -9.91
C HIS A 9 11.69 -7.68 -9.86
N SER A 10 11.05 -8.73 -9.37
CA SER A 10 9.61 -8.76 -9.15
C SER A 10 9.34 -9.51 -7.85
N ILE A 11 8.46 -8.95 -7.04
CA ILE A 11 7.91 -9.53 -5.81
C ILE A 11 6.44 -9.94 -6.00
N ARG A 12 6.00 -10.11 -7.25
CA ARG A 12 4.61 -10.44 -7.61
C ARG A 12 4.11 -11.70 -6.92
N GLU A 13 4.97 -12.70 -6.74
CA GLU A 13 4.66 -13.93 -6.00
C GLU A 13 4.25 -13.66 -4.54
N PHE A 14 4.73 -12.56 -3.96
CA PHE A 14 4.36 -12.09 -2.62
C PHE A 14 3.22 -11.08 -2.62
N THR A 15 2.63 -10.73 -3.77
CA THR A 15 1.49 -9.80 -3.92
C THR A 15 0.26 -10.43 -4.61
N PRO A 16 -0.16 -11.67 -4.28
CA PRO A 16 -1.05 -12.45 -5.15
C PRO A 16 -2.51 -11.95 -5.22
N TYR A 17 -3.02 -11.24 -4.20
CA TYR A 17 -4.46 -10.97 -4.09
C TYR A 17 -4.91 -9.70 -4.80
N VAL A 18 -5.56 -9.82 -5.97
CA VAL A 18 -6.08 -8.67 -6.70
C VAL A 18 -7.51 -8.36 -6.25
N ILE A 19 -7.73 -7.13 -5.76
CA ILE A 19 -9.03 -6.67 -5.24
C ILE A 19 -9.57 -5.59 -6.17
N ASN A 20 -10.89 -5.60 -6.42
CA ASN A 20 -11.59 -4.54 -7.13
C ASN A 20 -12.31 -3.64 -6.12
N ASP A 21 -11.98 -2.36 -6.08
CA ASP A 21 -12.57 -1.37 -5.18
C ASP A 21 -13.97 -0.92 -5.60
N ARG A 22 -14.46 -1.36 -6.75
CA ARG A 22 -15.78 -1.08 -7.36
C ARG A 22 -16.12 0.42 -7.43
N GLY A 23 -15.11 1.29 -7.48
CA GLY A 23 -15.31 2.74 -7.51
C GLY A 23 -15.62 3.39 -6.16
N TYR A 24 -15.44 2.68 -5.04
CA TYR A 24 -15.61 3.23 -3.68
C TYR A 24 -14.47 4.19 -3.26
N GLY A 25 -13.44 4.38 -4.09
CA GLY A 25 -12.35 5.32 -3.79
C GLY A 25 -11.34 4.78 -2.76
N LEU A 26 -11.31 3.46 -2.55
CA LEU A 26 -10.54 2.80 -1.49
C LEU A 26 -9.08 2.49 -1.87
N SER A 27 -8.64 2.98 -3.03
CA SER A 27 -7.34 2.62 -3.60
C SER A 27 -6.14 2.80 -2.66
N PHE A 28 -6.12 3.84 -1.81
CA PHE A 28 -5.04 4.07 -0.86
C PHE A 28 -5.07 3.08 0.32
N ILE A 29 -6.26 2.75 0.83
CA ILE A 29 -6.44 1.73 1.87
C ILE A 29 -5.98 0.37 1.33
N LEU A 30 -6.45 0.01 0.12
CA LEU A 30 -6.12 -1.26 -0.51
C LEU A 30 -4.62 -1.36 -0.83
N ALA A 31 -4.02 -0.30 -1.37
CA ALA A 31 -2.58 -0.26 -1.64
C ALA A 31 -1.76 -0.38 -0.36
N PHE A 32 -2.15 0.31 0.72
CA PHE A 32 -1.48 0.22 2.01
C PHE A 32 -1.55 -1.19 2.59
N VAL A 33 -2.74 -1.79 2.65
CA VAL A 33 -2.91 -3.15 3.21
C VAL A 33 -2.14 -4.19 2.40
N ASP A 34 -2.13 -4.04 1.08
CA ASP A 34 -1.44 -4.98 0.20
C ASP A 34 0.09 -4.84 0.32
N MET A 35 0.62 -3.62 0.44
CA MET A 35 2.04 -3.36 0.77
C MET A 35 2.44 -4.10 2.05
N VAL A 36 1.65 -3.95 3.11
CA VAL A 36 1.95 -4.51 4.43
C VAL A 36 1.87 -6.03 4.41
N SER A 37 0.81 -6.56 3.80
CA SER A 37 0.65 -8.01 3.64
C SER A 37 1.82 -8.61 2.85
N THR A 38 2.35 -7.87 1.88
CA THR A 38 3.49 -8.29 1.06
C THR A 38 4.77 -8.38 1.87
N VAL A 39 5.09 -7.34 2.64
CA VAL A 39 6.25 -7.37 3.54
C VAL A 39 6.16 -8.54 4.52
N LEU A 40 4.98 -8.82 5.07
CA LEU A 40 4.78 -9.95 5.98
C LEU A 40 4.94 -11.31 5.28
N ARG A 41 4.44 -11.44 4.03
CA ARG A 41 4.65 -12.65 3.23
C ARG A 41 6.12 -12.87 2.88
N MET A 42 6.83 -11.80 2.49
CA MET A 42 8.28 -11.84 2.28
C MET A 42 9.06 -12.19 3.56
N SER A 43 8.52 -11.86 4.73
CA SER A 43 9.07 -12.23 6.04
C SER A 43 8.72 -13.66 6.49
N GLY A 44 8.10 -14.47 5.63
CA GLY A 44 7.76 -15.87 5.91
C GLY A 44 6.33 -16.13 6.36
N MET A 45 5.45 -15.12 6.43
CA MET A 45 4.04 -15.28 6.79
C MET A 45 3.20 -15.63 5.56
N THR A 46 3.46 -16.81 4.98
CA THR A 46 2.81 -17.26 3.73
C THR A 46 1.30 -17.34 3.87
N GLY A 47 0.56 -16.90 2.84
CA GLY A 47 -0.91 -16.96 2.79
C GLY A 47 -1.62 -15.90 3.64
N LEU A 48 -0.89 -15.02 4.35
CA LEU A 48 -1.51 -13.95 5.11
C LEU A 48 -2.16 -12.92 4.18
N HIS A 49 -3.45 -12.65 4.43
CA HIS A 49 -4.21 -11.60 3.76
C HIS A 49 -4.85 -10.69 4.82
N LEU A 50 -4.33 -9.47 4.93
CA LEU A 50 -4.83 -8.49 5.88
C LEU A 50 -6.14 -7.86 5.38
N SER A 51 -7.00 -7.49 6.32
CA SER A 51 -8.28 -6.86 6.02
C SER A 51 -8.15 -5.34 5.90
N PRO A 52 -8.60 -4.74 4.78
CA PRO A 52 -8.75 -3.30 4.68
C PRO A 52 -9.95 -2.75 5.46
N GLN A 53 -10.88 -3.60 5.91
CA GLN A 53 -12.09 -3.15 6.56
C GLN A 53 -11.83 -2.40 7.87
N VAL A 54 -10.77 -2.75 8.62
CA VAL A 54 -10.46 -2.03 9.88
C VAL A 54 -10.12 -0.58 9.63
N LEU A 55 -9.45 -0.28 8.51
CA LEU A 55 -9.06 1.07 8.16
C LEU A 55 -10.27 1.88 7.67
N ILE A 56 -11.23 1.22 7.04
CA ILE A 56 -12.51 1.82 6.63
C ILE A 56 -13.35 2.15 7.85
N ASP A 57 -13.55 1.18 8.75
CA ASP A 57 -14.34 1.37 9.96
C ASP A 57 -13.68 2.35 10.95
N ALA A 58 -12.36 2.53 10.87
CA ALA A 58 -11.62 3.51 11.65
C ALA A 58 -11.55 4.91 11.00
N HIS A 59 -12.24 5.13 9.88
CA HIS A 59 -12.22 6.39 9.13
C HIS A 59 -10.82 6.86 8.75
N CYS A 60 -9.97 5.95 8.27
CA CYS A 60 -8.69 6.32 7.70
C CYS A 60 -8.88 6.86 6.28
N ASP A 61 -8.72 8.18 6.11
CA ASP A 61 -8.98 8.88 4.85
C ASP A 61 -7.73 9.08 3.98
N ASP A 62 -6.55 8.69 4.48
CA ASP A 62 -5.28 8.81 3.77
C ASP A 62 -4.23 7.78 4.24
N VAL A 63 -3.09 7.70 3.54
CA VAL A 63 -2.00 6.78 3.93
C VAL A 63 -1.43 7.11 5.33
N PRO A 64 -1.19 8.39 5.70
CA PRO A 64 -0.75 8.73 7.06
C PRO A 64 -1.66 8.22 8.18
N SER A 65 -2.98 8.35 8.07
CA SER A 65 -3.94 7.83 9.04
C SER A 65 -3.90 6.30 9.11
N CYS A 66 -3.76 5.61 7.97
CA CYS A 66 -3.56 4.16 7.92
C CYS A 66 -2.28 3.73 8.68
N VAL A 67 -1.17 4.44 8.47
CA VAL A 67 0.11 4.22 9.18
C VAL A 67 -0.06 4.47 10.68
N ALA A 68 -0.70 5.57 11.06
CA ALA A 68 -0.92 5.91 12.46
C ALA A 68 -1.72 4.83 13.21
N LEU A 69 -2.73 4.25 12.56
CA LEU A 69 -3.49 3.13 13.12
C LEU A 69 -2.61 1.87 13.23
N ALA A 70 -1.89 1.51 12.17
CA ALA A 70 -1.14 0.26 12.11
C ALA A 70 0.13 0.24 13.01
N THR A 71 0.65 1.41 13.39
CA THR A 71 1.85 1.57 14.23
C THR A 71 1.53 1.62 15.74
N LYS A 72 0.28 1.92 16.13
CA LYS A 72 -0.12 2.00 17.54
C LYS A 72 0.06 0.66 18.28
N LYS A 73 0.67 0.70 19.47
CA LYS A 73 1.05 -0.50 20.27
C LYS A 73 -0.12 -1.34 20.78
N GLU A 74 -1.36 -0.90 20.65
CA GLU A 74 -2.54 -1.69 21.00
C GLU A 74 -3.40 -1.99 19.76
N LEU A 75 -3.11 -1.31 18.66
CA LEU A 75 -3.77 -1.49 17.38
C LEU A 75 -2.87 -2.27 16.41
N GLY A 76 -3.39 -2.47 15.20
CA GLY A 76 -2.80 -3.26 14.14
C GLY A 76 -3.90 -3.76 13.21
N ILE A 77 -3.49 -4.40 12.12
CA ILE A 77 -4.41 -4.86 11.08
C ILE A 77 -4.70 -6.34 11.29
N GLN A 78 -5.98 -6.71 11.24
CA GLN A 78 -6.46 -8.09 11.32
C GLN A 78 -6.44 -8.78 9.97
N SER A 79 -6.53 -10.12 9.94
CA SER A 79 -6.74 -10.83 8.67
C SER A 79 -8.18 -10.70 8.18
N ILE A 80 -8.38 -10.96 6.88
CA ILE A 80 -9.74 -11.03 6.30
C ILE A 80 -10.61 -12.11 6.96
N ASP A 81 -9.99 -13.16 7.51
CA ASP A 81 -10.71 -14.25 8.19
C ASP A 81 -11.31 -13.80 9.53
N THR A 82 -10.63 -12.90 10.26
CA THR A 82 -11.09 -12.42 11.57
C THR A 82 -11.83 -11.09 11.49
N TYR A 83 -11.63 -10.33 10.42
CA TYR A 83 -12.28 -9.04 10.20
C TYR A 83 -12.69 -8.90 8.73
N PRO A 84 -13.82 -9.49 8.30
CA PRO A 84 -14.17 -9.61 6.88
C PRO A 84 -14.30 -8.29 6.14
N TYR A 85 -13.83 -8.26 4.90
CA TYR A 85 -13.93 -7.09 4.02
C TYR A 85 -15.29 -7.04 3.32
N ILE A 86 -16.03 -5.95 3.56
CA ILE A 86 -17.36 -5.74 2.99
C ILE A 86 -17.45 -4.49 2.10
N MET A 87 -16.35 -3.78 1.89
CA MET A 87 -16.19 -2.60 1.00
C MET A 87 -16.96 -1.32 1.40
N VAL A 88 -17.92 -1.43 2.31
CA VAL A 88 -18.66 -0.29 2.86
C VAL A 88 -18.35 -0.13 4.33
N GLU A 89 -18.47 1.09 4.84
CA GLU A 89 -18.44 1.35 6.27
C GLU A 89 -19.55 0.53 6.94
N ARG A 90 -19.20 -0.21 8.00
CA ARG A 90 -20.23 -0.88 8.78
C ARG A 90 -20.94 0.15 9.65
N PRO A 91 -22.27 0.08 9.79
CA PRO A 91 -22.99 0.80 10.82
C PRO A 91 -22.70 0.15 12.18
N ILE A 92 -21.45 0.20 12.62
CA ILE A 92 -21.07 -0.07 14.00
C ILE A 92 -21.30 1.27 14.68
N GLU A 93 -22.44 1.41 15.33
CA GLU A 93 -22.94 2.69 15.87
C GLU A 93 -21.94 3.39 16.81
N GLU A 94 -20.90 2.69 17.26
CA GLU A 94 -19.84 3.21 18.11
C GLU A 94 -18.47 2.52 17.85
N TRP A 95 -18.01 2.36 16.60
CA TRP A 95 -16.65 1.84 16.38
C TRP A 95 -15.67 2.69 17.20
N SER A 96 -15.04 2.06 18.18
CA SER A 96 -14.09 2.71 19.08
C SER A 96 -12.82 1.91 19.16
N GLU A 97 -11.70 2.60 19.33
CA GLU A 97 -10.41 1.94 19.58
C GLU A 97 -10.53 0.95 20.75
N SER A 98 -11.29 1.31 21.80
CA SER A 98 -11.55 0.43 22.95
C SER A 98 -12.24 -0.88 22.60
N GLU A 99 -13.31 -0.84 21.80
CA GLU A 99 -14.02 -2.05 21.37
C GLU A 99 -13.16 -2.88 20.42
N TYR A 100 -12.47 -2.22 19.49
CA TYR A 100 -11.56 -2.88 18.58
C TYR A 100 -10.41 -3.56 19.34
N ILE A 101 -9.86 -2.91 20.38
CA ILE A 101 -8.84 -3.45 21.26
C ILE A 101 -9.39 -4.65 22.06
N ALA A 102 -10.62 -4.58 22.56
CA ALA A 102 -11.27 -5.66 23.30
C ALA A 102 -11.55 -6.92 22.45
N GLY A 103 -11.67 -6.79 21.13
CA GLY A 103 -11.83 -7.91 20.21
C GLY A 103 -10.59 -8.81 20.17
N VAL A 104 -10.71 -10.07 20.59
CA VAL A 104 -9.57 -11.01 20.70
C VAL A 104 -9.21 -11.59 19.33
N SER A 105 -8.22 -11.01 18.67
CA SER A 105 -7.67 -11.54 17.42
C SER A 105 -6.21 -11.15 17.22
N LYS A 106 -5.48 -11.94 16.42
CA LYS A 106 -4.08 -11.69 16.08
C LYS A 106 -3.98 -10.48 15.15
N ARG A 107 -3.05 -9.56 15.44
CA ARG A 107 -2.87 -8.28 14.72
C ARG A 107 -1.43 -8.13 14.21
N TYR A 108 -1.27 -7.39 13.12
CA TYR A 108 0.02 -7.13 12.48
C TYR A 108 0.30 -5.62 12.46
N ARG A 109 1.56 -5.24 12.72
CA ARG A 109 2.04 -3.86 12.79
C ARG A 109 3.12 -3.58 11.76
N ILE A 110 3.34 -2.29 11.52
CA ILE A 110 4.36 -1.78 10.59
C ILE A 110 5.18 -0.74 11.37
N ASP A 111 6.46 -0.60 11.03
CA ASP A 111 7.30 0.49 11.52
C ASP A 111 7.21 1.72 10.59
N ASP A 112 7.28 2.90 11.20
CA ASP A 112 7.05 4.28 10.69
C ASP A 112 7.24 4.53 9.17
N VAL A 113 6.23 5.15 8.52
CA VAL A 113 6.30 5.68 7.14
C VAL A 113 5.63 7.05 7.07
N LYS A 114 6.37 8.10 6.67
CA LYS A 114 5.88 9.48 6.61
C LYS A 114 5.35 9.88 5.24
N GLY A 115 4.06 10.28 5.22
CA GLY A 115 3.51 11.38 4.43
C GLY A 115 3.42 11.24 2.90
N LEU A 116 2.23 10.90 2.38
CA LEU A 116 1.83 11.12 0.98
C LEU A 116 0.33 11.47 0.90
N LYS A 117 -0.05 12.43 0.05
CA LYS A 117 -1.46 12.76 -0.30
C LYS A 117 -1.65 12.59 -1.81
N THR A 118 -2.40 11.59 -2.28
CA THR A 118 -2.77 11.45 -3.70
C THR A 118 -4.12 10.74 -3.92
N ARG A 119 -4.73 10.96 -5.10
CA ARG A 119 -6.13 10.61 -5.47
C ARG A 119 -6.32 9.21 -6.08
N HIS A 120 -5.26 8.42 -6.21
CA HIS A 120 -5.30 6.99 -6.50
C HIS A 120 -3.94 6.39 -6.12
N ALA A 121 -3.92 5.21 -5.52
CA ALA A 121 -2.69 4.53 -5.13
C ALA A 121 -2.60 3.15 -5.79
N VAL A 122 -1.38 2.77 -6.17
CA VAL A 122 -1.02 1.45 -6.70
C VAL A 122 0.20 0.94 -5.94
N VAL A 123 0.41 -0.38 -5.94
CA VAL A 123 1.61 -0.98 -5.33
C VAL A 123 2.63 -1.27 -6.42
N ILE A 124 3.84 -0.74 -6.30
CA ILE A 124 4.96 -1.14 -7.16
C ILE A 124 5.43 -2.52 -6.69
N VAL A 125 5.37 -3.51 -7.59
CA VAL A 125 5.70 -4.91 -7.30
C VAL A 125 6.89 -5.43 -8.11
N GLY A 126 7.44 -4.61 -9.00
CA GLY A 126 8.62 -4.98 -9.76
C GLY A 126 9.21 -3.81 -10.53
N VAL A 127 10.45 -3.97 -10.94
CA VAL A 127 11.20 -3.03 -11.77
C VAL A 127 11.99 -3.81 -12.81
N ASP A 128 11.97 -3.33 -14.05
CA ASP A 128 12.77 -3.87 -15.14
C ASP A 128 13.46 -2.74 -15.90
N THR A 129 14.79 -2.69 -15.78
CA THR A 129 15.70 -1.79 -16.49
C THR A 129 16.65 -2.54 -17.43
N THR A 130 16.30 -3.78 -17.81
CA THR A 130 17.18 -4.64 -18.63
C THR A 130 17.22 -4.27 -20.10
N LEU A 131 16.27 -3.44 -20.55
CA LEU A 131 16.25 -2.92 -21.91
C LEU A 131 17.29 -1.81 -22.08
N GLU A 132 17.99 -1.81 -23.22
CA GLU A 132 19.02 -0.81 -23.53
C GLU A 132 18.45 0.60 -23.64
N ASP A 133 17.23 0.74 -24.15
CA ASP A 133 16.51 2.01 -24.24
C ASP A 133 15.92 2.39 -22.87
N PRO A 134 16.39 3.47 -22.21
CA PRO A 134 15.86 3.92 -20.93
C PRO A 134 14.39 4.30 -20.97
N LEU A 135 13.85 4.69 -22.13
CA LEU A 135 12.42 5.00 -22.29
C LEU A 135 11.52 3.75 -22.19
N MET A 136 12.14 2.57 -22.25
CA MET A 136 11.45 1.29 -22.13
C MET A 136 11.57 0.69 -20.71
N HIS A 137 12.26 1.38 -19.80
CA HIS A 137 12.32 1.01 -18.38
C HIS A 137 10.95 1.18 -17.75
N HIS A 138 10.55 0.21 -16.94
CA HIS A 138 9.21 0.20 -16.38
C HIS A 138 9.14 -0.43 -14.99
N CYS A 139 8.19 0.05 -14.21
CA CYS A 139 7.74 -0.59 -12.99
C CYS A 139 6.53 -1.48 -13.31
N GLU A 140 6.50 -2.68 -12.74
CA GLU A 140 5.26 -3.46 -12.65
C GLU A 140 4.47 -2.93 -11.45
N VAL A 141 3.20 -2.57 -11.69
CA VAL A 141 2.31 -2.04 -10.66
C VAL A 141 1.06 -2.89 -10.55
N LYS A 142 0.57 -3.05 -9.32
CA LYS A 142 -0.70 -3.69 -8.99
C LYS A 142 -1.74 -2.63 -8.64
N SER A 143 -2.92 -2.73 -9.26
CA SER A 143 -4.04 -1.81 -9.04
C SER A 143 -5.19 -2.46 -8.26
N SER A 144 -6.09 -1.63 -7.74
CA SER A 144 -7.34 -2.01 -7.11
C SER A 144 -8.53 -2.04 -8.08
N TYR A 145 -8.32 -2.20 -9.39
CA TYR A 145 -9.39 -2.30 -10.41
C TYR A 145 -9.80 -3.75 -10.76
N GLY A 146 -9.32 -4.75 -10.01
CA GLY A 146 -9.63 -6.15 -10.26
C GLY A 146 -8.81 -6.79 -11.40
N GLU A 147 -8.97 -8.10 -11.56
CA GLU A 147 -8.16 -8.90 -12.51
C GLU A 147 -8.37 -8.54 -13.99
N GLN A 148 -9.52 -7.94 -14.31
CA GLN A 148 -9.86 -7.51 -15.67
C GLN A 148 -9.06 -6.27 -16.12
N TRP A 149 -8.43 -5.55 -15.19
CA TRP A 149 -7.58 -4.41 -15.50
C TRP A 149 -6.15 -4.86 -15.81
N GLY A 150 -5.63 -4.44 -16.95
CA GLY A 150 -4.28 -4.82 -17.40
C GLY A 150 -4.15 -6.33 -17.62
N ILE A 151 -3.08 -6.94 -17.10
CA ILE A 151 -2.78 -8.37 -17.22
C ILE A 151 -2.95 -9.02 -15.84
N GLY A 152 -4.18 -9.43 -15.53
CA GLY A 152 -4.53 -10.07 -14.27
C GLY A 152 -4.45 -9.12 -13.08
N GLY A 153 -4.81 -7.84 -13.24
CA GLY A 153 -4.77 -6.80 -12.19
C GLY A 153 -3.47 -5.98 -12.13
N PHE A 154 -2.54 -6.24 -13.04
CA PHE A 154 -1.22 -5.61 -13.07
C PHE A 154 -1.03 -4.83 -14.38
N SER A 155 -0.23 -3.77 -14.34
CA SER A 155 0.17 -3.00 -15.50
C SER A 155 1.65 -2.63 -15.43
N ARG A 156 2.18 -2.12 -16.54
CA ARG A 156 3.54 -1.57 -16.63
C ARG A 156 3.46 -0.07 -16.75
N VAL A 157 4.20 0.63 -15.91
CA VAL A 157 4.30 2.08 -15.93
C VAL A 157 5.73 2.45 -16.25
N GLY A 158 5.93 3.14 -17.36
CA GLY A 158 7.24 3.69 -17.71
C GLY A 158 7.68 4.70 -16.67
N PHE A 159 8.97 4.74 -16.35
CA PHE A 159 9.53 5.74 -15.46
C PHE A 159 10.87 6.22 -16.01
N GLU A 160 11.19 7.48 -15.74
CA GLU A 160 12.49 8.06 -16.05
C GLU A 160 13.36 8.06 -14.79
N VAL A 161 14.60 7.59 -14.92
CA VAL A 161 15.61 7.70 -13.87
C VAL A 161 16.29 9.06 -14.01
N PHE A 162 16.03 9.95 -13.07
CA PHE A 162 16.76 11.22 -12.98
C PHE A 162 18.03 11.01 -12.14
N GLU A 163 19.20 11.39 -12.67
CA GLU A 163 20.46 11.37 -11.89
C GLU A 163 20.44 12.35 -10.71
N TYR A 164 19.63 13.40 -10.80
CA TYR A 164 19.43 14.39 -9.76
C TYR A 164 18.00 14.93 -9.78
N VAL A 165 17.42 15.11 -8.60
CA VAL A 165 16.16 15.81 -8.39
C VAL A 165 16.49 17.14 -7.72
N LEU A 166 16.21 18.25 -8.38
CA LEU A 166 16.33 19.58 -7.77
C LEU A 166 15.17 19.76 -6.80
N VAL A 167 15.45 19.67 -5.50
CA VAL A 167 14.46 19.95 -4.45
C VAL A 167 14.47 21.46 -4.19
N PRO A 168 13.32 22.16 -4.30
CA PRO A 168 13.25 23.57 -3.92
C PRO A 168 13.50 23.70 -2.41
N VAL A 169 14.50 24.51 -2.06
CA VAL A 169 14.74 24.91 -0.67
C VAL A 169 13.71 26.00 -0.34
N TYR A 170 12.74 25.67 0.50
CA TYR A 170 11.88 26.67 1.11
C TYR A 170 12.63 27.23 2.31
N ASP A 171 13.19 28.43 2.17
CA ASP A 171 13.66 29.18 3.33
C ASP A 171 12.47 29.36 4.27
N LEU A 172 12.56 28.72 5.44
CA LEU A 172 11.69 29.04 6.56
C LEU A 172 12.03 30.48 6.92
N ALA A 173 11.19 31.42 6.47
CA ALA A 173 11.16 32.74 7.04
C ALA A 173 10.93 32.58 8.54
N VAL A 174 12.00 32.75 9.31
CA VAL A 174 11.92 32.95 10.75
C VAL A 174 11.37 34.37 10.89
N ASP A 175 10.07 34.49 11.10
CA ASP A 175 9.48 35.74 11.57
C ASP A 175 10.09 36.03 12.95
N THR A 176 11.04 36.97 12.98
CA THR A 176 11.53 37.65 14.19
C THR A 176 10.58 38.77 14.60
#